data_AF-E9F7Q0-F1
#
_entry.id   AF-E9F7Q0-F1
#
_cell.length_a   1.000
_cell.length_b   1.000
_cell.length_c   1.000
_cell.angle_alpha   90.00
_cell.angle_beta   90.00
_cell.angle_gamma   90.00
#
_symmetry.space_group_name_H-M   'P 1'
#
loop_
_entity.id
_entity.type
_entity.pdbx_description
1 polymer ?
#
loop_
_entity_poly.entity_id
_entity_poly.type
_entity_poly.pdbx_seq_one_letter_code
_entity_poly.pdbx_strand_id
1 'polypeptide(L)'
;MARSDEAAAFFHAVYSAVQEIPRGKVTSYAHIATLVGMCMKHLSSDASHRFNNANVPWQRVINSKGVISPRSQPDGAQNQAAALRDEGVHVTRGAMGEFMVDFDEYGWFPRVLPSEAVGDEAWESSTGEEEEGE
;
A
#
# COMPACT_ATOMS: atom_id res chain seq x y z
N MET A 1 17.19 19.77 -1.94
CA MET A 1 16.27 20.32 -0.92
C MET A 1 16.03 19.25 0.14
N ALA A 2 16.29 19.55 1.41
CA ALA A 2 15.76 18.72 2.50
C ALA A 2 14.24 18.75 2.40
N ARG A 3 13.60 17.59 2.31
CA ARG A 3 12.15 17.50 2.46
C ARG A 3 11.83 18.00 3.88
N SER A 4 10.80 18.82 4.04
CA SER A 4 10.31 19.19 5.38
C SER A 4 10.01 17.92 6.18
N ASP A 5 10.08 17.99 7.51
CA ASP A 5 9.80 16.84 8.38
C ASP A 5 8.41 16.25 8.11
N GLU A 6 7.44 17.11 7.79
CA GLU A 6 6.09 16.73 7.35
C GLU A 6 6.10 15.91 6.04
N ALA A 7 6.89 16.34 5.05
CA ALA A 7 7.03 15.58 3.81
C ALA A 7 7.71 14.23 4.07
N ALA A 8 8.71 14.17 4.95
CA ALA A 8 9.36 12.91 5.33
C ALA A 8 8.37 11.94 6.00
N ALA A 9 7.55 12.43 6.94
CA ALA A 9 6.49 11.65 7.59
C ALA A 9 5.45 11.15 6.57
N PHE A 10 5.04 12.00 5.61
CA PHE A 10 4.13 11.60 4.54
C PHE A 10 4.71 10.48 3.66
N PHE A 11 5.97 10.59 3.23
CA PHE A 11 6.60 9.53 2.43
C PHE A 11 6.72 8.23 3.23
N HIS A 12 7.07 8.31 4.51
CA HIS A 12 7.10 7.15 5.40
C HIS A 12 5.73 6.46 5.44
N ALA A 13 4.66 7.22 5.68
CA ALA A 13 3.29 6.71 5.71
C ALA A 13 2.90 6.00 4.39
N VAL A 14 3.21 6.63 3.25
CA VAL A 14 2.95 6.04 1.93
C VAL A 14 3.72 4.72 1.75
N TYR A 15 5.00 4.69 2.08
CA TYR A 15 5.81 3.48 1.89
C TYR A 15 5.43 2.35 2.84
N SER A 16 5.03 2.66 4.07
CA SER A 16 4.46 1.67 5.00
C SER A 16 3.15 1.10 4.47
N ALA A 17 2.21 1.95 4.02
CA ALA A 17 0.95 1.50 3.44
C ALA A 17 1.14 0.60 2.20
N VAL A 18 2.12 0.92 1.34
CA VAL A 18 2.42 0.11 0.15
C VAL A 18 2.97 -1.28 0.50
N GLN A 19 3.73 -1.40 1.60
CA GLN A 19 4.22 -2.70 2.06
C GLN A 19 3.12 -3.64 2.55
N GLU A 20 1.97 -3.10 2.96
CA GLU A 20 0.82 -3.89 3.41
C GLU A 20 0.00 -4.50 2.27
N ILE A 21 0.24 -4.08 1.02
CA ILE A 21 -0.44 -4.64 -0.14
C ILE A 21 0.01 -6.11 -0.32
N PRO A 22 -0.90 -7.11 -0.29
CA PRO A 22 -0.53 -8.51 -0.46
C PRO A 22 0.09 -8.81 -1.83
N ARG A 23 0.94 -9.85 -1.89
CA ARG A 23 1.45 -10.37 -3.17
C ARG A 23 0.29 -10.80 -4.06
N GLY A 24 0.37 -10.49 -5.35
CA GLY A 24 -0.67 -10.81 -6.32
C GLY A 24 -1.91 -9.90 -6.21
N LYS A 25 -1.83 -8.82 -5.44
CA LYS A 25 -2.88 -7.81 -5.33
C LYS A 25 -2.37 -6.44 -5.72
N VAL A 26 -3.29 -5.61 -6.18
CA VAL A 26 -3.01 -4.29 -6.77
C VAL A 26 -3.99 -3.26 -6.22
N THR A 27 -3.51 -2.04 -6.02
CA THR A 27 -4.33 -0.92 -5.57
C THR A 27 -4.07 0.32 -6.43
N SER A 28 -4.79 1.40 -6.15
CA SER A 28 -4.65 2.67 -6.87
C SER A 28 -3.92 3.74 -6.06
N TYR A 29 -3.25 4.67 -6.77
CA TYR A 29 -2.65 5.86 -6.13
C TYR A 29 -3.65 6.64 -5.27
N ALA A 30 -4.87 6.82 -5.78
CA ALA A 30 -5.93 7.53 -5.08
C ALA A 30 -6.32 6.80 -3.78
N HIS A 31 -6.37 5.47 -3.81
CA HIS A 31 -6.72 4.69 -2.63
C HIS A 31 -5.63 4.76 -1.55
N ILE A 32 -4.35 4.65 -1.92
CA ILE A 32 -3.23 4.84 -0.98
C ILE A 32 -3.28 6.23 -0.35
N ALA A 33 -3.58 7.27 -1.13
CA ALA A 33 -3.71 8.62 -0.59
C ALA A 33 -4.85 8.73 0.44
N THR A 34 -5.97 8.05 0.22
CA THR A 34 -7.07 7.97 1.20
C THR A 34 -6.64 7.27 2.48
N LEU A 35 -5.97 6.11 2.39
CA LEU A 35 -5.46 5.37 3.55
C LEU A 35 -4.48 6.21 4.38
N VAL A 36 -3.48 6.79 3.71
CA VAL A 36 -2.46 7.62 4.36
C VAL A 36 -3.06 8.88 5.00
N GLY A 37 -4.02 9.52 4.33
CA GLY A 37 -4.74 10.67 4.89
C GLY A 37 -5.45 10.36 6.20
N MET A 38 -5.86 9.11 6.42
CA MET A 38 -6.42 8.64 7.69
C MET A 38 -5.34 8.31 8.74
N CYS A 39 -4.20 7.76 8.32
CA CYS A 39 -3.11 7.31 9.21
C CYS A 39 -2.19 8.42 9.72
N MET A 40 -2.12 9.60 9.07
CA MET A 40 -1.27 10.73 9.49
C MET A 40 -1.52 11.22 10.94
N LYS A 41 -2.56 10.73 11.62
CA LYS A 41 -2.91 11.01 13.01
C LYS A 41 -2.05 10.24 14.03
N HIS A 42 -1.46 9.11 13.63
CA HIS A 42 -0.83 8.14 14.54
C HIS A 42 0.58 7.69 14.09
N LEU A 43 1.17 8.36 13.10
CA LEU A 43 2.46 7.93 12.58
C LEU A 43 3.62 8.28 13.53
N SER A 44 4.40 7.25 13.87
CA SER A 44 5.74 7.42 14.41
C SER A 44 6.62 8.16 13.40
N SER A 45 7.34 9.19 13.84
CA SER A 45 8.27 9.99 13.03
C SER A 45 9.65 9.33 12.87
N ASP A 46 9.74 8.01 13.06
CA ASP A 46 11.01 7.28 13.07
C ASP A 46 11.63 7.19 11.66
N ALA A 47 12.54 8.13 11.39
CA ALA A 47 13.28 8.23 10.14
C ALA A 47 14.34 7.13 9.92
N SER A 48 14.47 6.16 10.84
CA SER A 48 15.41 5.05 10.69
C SER A 48 15.02 4.04 9.61
N HIS A 49 13.74 3.97 9.24
CA HIS A 49 13.26 3.06 8.19
C HIS A 49 13.75 3.48 6.79
N ARG A 50 14.53 2.59 6.15
CA ARG A 50 15.12 2.80 4.83
C ARG A 50 14.28 2.12 3.75
N PHE A 51 13.51 2.91 2.99
CA PHE A 51 12.70 2.41 1.87
C PHE A 51 13.45 2.43 0.53
N ASN A 52 13.27 1.38 -0.26
CA ASN A 52 13.87 1.21 -1.58
C ASN A 52 13.08 0.19 -2.42
N ASN A 53 13.48 0.00 -3.68
CA ASN A 53 12.81 -0.94 -4.61
C ASN A 53 12.81 -2.41 -4.15
N ALA A 54 13.68 -2.81 -3.22
CA ALA A 54 13.74 -4.18 -2.72
C ALA A 54 12.75 -4.46 -1.58
N ASN A 55 12.30 -3.43 -0.84
CA ASN A 55 11.35 -3.61 0.26
C ASN A 55 9.98 -2.97 0.01
N VAL A 56 9.88 -1.94 -0.84
CA VAL A 56 8.60 -1.34 -1.21
C VAL A 56 8.11 -1.96 -2.52
N PRO A 57 6.98 -2.72 -2.51
CA PRO A 57 6.43 -3.33 -3.72
C PRO A 57 5.67 -2.30 -4.57
N TRP A 58 6.39 -1.29 -5.05
CA TRP A 58 5.84 -0.15 -5.80
C TRP A 58 5.08 -0.60 -7.07
N GLN A 59 5.41 -1.76 -7.64
CA GLN A 59 4.75 -2.32 -8.80
C GLN A 59 3.25 -2.58 -8.58
N ARG A 60 2.81 -2.77 -7.33
CA ARG A 60 1.41 -3.04 -6.93
C ARG A 60 0.52 -1.79 -6.91
N VAL A 61 1.06 -0.61 -7.20
CA VAL A 61 0.29 0.65 -7.24
C VAL A 61 0.17 1.16 -8.67
N ILE A 62 -1.07 1.23 -9.16
CA ILE A 62 -1.40 1.68 -10.52
C ILE A 62 -2.44 2.81 -10.48
N ASN A 63 -2.89 3.28 -11.64
CA ASN A 63 -3.89 4.35 -11.66
C ASN A 63 -5.30 3.82 -11.33
N SER A 64 -6.22 4.74 -11.01
CA SER A 64 -7.59 4.40 -10.60
C SER A 64 -8.45 3.76 -11.71
N LYS A 65 -7.96 3.72 -12.96
CA LYS A 65 -8.62 3.05 -14.08
C LYS A 65 -8.14 1.60 -14.28
N GLY A 66 -7.27 1.10 -13.40
CA GLY A 66 -6.65 -0.22 -13.57
C GLY A 66 -5.55 -0.24 -14.63
N VAL A 67 -5.08 0.92 -15.08
CA VAL A 67 -4.06 1.03 -16.13
C VAL A 67 -2.69 1.30 -15.52
N ILE A 68 -1.65 0.62 -16.03
CA ILE A 68 -0.26 0.88 -15.67
C ILE A 68 0.17 2.18 -16.36
N SER A 69 0.39 3.22 -15.56
CA SER A 69 0.79 4.53 -16.08
C SER A 69 2.14 4.47 -16.82
N PRO A 70 2.30 5.20 -17.94
CA PRO A 70 3.59 5.41 -18.57
C PRO A 70 4.61 5.96 -17.57
N ARG A 71 5.86 5.52 -17.71
CA ARG A 71 6.98 5.94 -16.86
C ARG A 71 8.01 6.70 -17.70
N SER A 72 8.88 7.47 -17.04
CA SER A 72 9.91 8.28 -17.70
C SER A 72 10.94 7.46 -18.47
N GLN A 73 11.08 6.17 -18.14
CA GLN A 73 11.90 5.22 -18.89
C GLN A 73 11.04 4.50 -19.94
N PRO A 74 11.55 4.30 -21.17
CA PRO A 74 10.80 3.67 -22.27
C PRO A 74 10.13 2.34 -21.88
N ASP A 75 10.84 1.52 -21.08
CA ASP A 75 10.37 0.18 -20.70
C ASP A 75 9.69 0.13 -19.32
N GLY A 76 9.51 1.26 -18.64
CA GLY A 76 9.08 1.25 -17.24
C GLY A 76 7.69 0.66 -17.02
N ALA A 77 6.74 0.88 -17.93
CA ALA A 77 5.42 0.25 -17.87
C ALA A 77 5.48 -1.27 -18.14
N GLN A 78 6.36 -1.70 -19.04
CA GLN A 78 6.57 -3.11 -19.36
C GLN A 78 7.24 -3.85 -18.20
N ASN A 79 8.22 -3.23 -17.54
CA ASN A 79 8.87 -3.77 -16.35
C ASN A 79 7.88 -3.91 -15.19
N GLN A 80 7.03 -2.90 -14.97
CA GLN A 80 5.96 -2.99 -13.96
C GLN A 80 4.98 -4.11 -14.29
N ALA A 81 4.57 -4.26 -15.56
CA ALA A 81 3.70 -5.35 -16.00
C ALA A 81 4.35 -6.74 -15.80
N ALA A 82 5.65 -6.88 -16.07
CA ALA A 82 6.37 -8.13 -15.87
C ALA A 82 6.46 -8.50 -14.38
N ALA A 83 6.76 -7.55 -13.51
CA ALA A 83 6.79 -7.77 -12.07
C ALA A 83 5.42 -8.20 -11.51
N LEU A 84 4.33 -7.59 -11.99
CA LEU A 84 2.97 -7.99 -11.61
C LEU A 84 2.64 -9.42 -12.07
N ARG A 85 3.04 -9.81 -13.28
CA ARG A 85 2.85 -11.17 -13.78
C ARG A 85 3.62 -12.21 -12.98
N ASP A 86 4.83 -11.89 -12.51
CA ASP A 86 5.63 -12.77 -11.63
C ASP A 86 4.96 -12.99 -10.26
N GLU A 87 4.12 -12.04 -9.84
CA GLU A 87 3.27 -12.19 -8.66
C GLU A 87 1.95 -12.92 -8.92
N GLY A 88 1.70 -13.37 -10.16
CA GLY A 88 0.47 -14.05 -10.55
C GLY A 88 -0.69 -13.13 -10.94
N VAL A 89 -0.44 -11.83 -11.14
CA VAL A 89 -1.46 -10.89 -11.61
C VAL A 89 -1.63 -10.99 -13.13
N HIS A 90 -2.86 -11.19 -13.58
CA HIS A 90 -3.16 -11.16 -15.01
C HIS A 90 -3.14 -9.71 -15.54
N VAL A 91 -2.23 -9.44 -16.48
CA VAL A 91 -2.07 -8.11 -17.10
C VAL A 91 -2.42 -8.19 -18.59
N THR A 92 -3.52 -7.55 -18.97
CA THR A 92 -4.03 -7.46 -20.35
C THR A 92 -3.47 -6.25 -21.09
N ARG A 93 -3.66 -6.21 -22.40
CA ARG A 93 -3.35 -5.04 -23.25
C ARG A 93 -4.64 -4.40 -23.76
N GLY A 94 -4.75 -3.09 -23.59
CA GLY A 94 -5.85 -2.29 -24.14
C GLY A 94 -5.71 -2.02 -25.63
N ALA A 95 -6.74 -1.41 -26.21
CA ALA A 95 -6.78 -1.10 -27.64
C ALA A 95 -5.65 -0.16 -28.08
N MET A 96 -5.17 0.71 -27.17
CA MET A 96 -4.05 1.63 -27.44
C MET A 96 -2.71 1.07 -26.98
N GLY A 97 -2.64 -0.23 -26.64
CA GLY A 97 -1.42 -0.91 -26.20
C GLY A 97 -1.07 -0.69 -24.73
N GLU A 98 -1.91 -0.02 -23.94
CA GLU A 98 -1.71 0.15 -22.50
C GLU A 98 -1.85 -1.17 -21.74
N PHE A 99 -1.08 -1.34 -20.66
CA PHE A 99 -1.21 -2.51 -19.80
C PHE A 99 -2.27 -2.26 -18.74
N MET A 100 -3.16 -3.23 -18.53
CA MET A 100 -4.30 -3.11 -17.64
C MET A 100 -4.43 -4.31 -16.71
N VAL A 101 -4.97 -4.07 -15.52
CA VAL A 101 -5.27 -5.07 -14.49
C VAL A 101 -6.73 -4.93 -14.10
N ASP A 102 -7.41 -6.07 -13.95
CA ASP A 102 -8.78 -6.11 -13.45
C ASP A 102 -8.79 -5.94 -11.92
N PHE A 103 -9.44 -4.89 -11.45
CA PHE A 103 -9.59 -4.63 -10.02
C PHE A 103 -10.63 -5.51 -9.35
N ASP A 104 -11.59 -6.08 -10.08
CA ASP A 104 -12.56 -6.99 -9.46
C ASP A 104 -11.87 -8.29 -9.02
N GLU A 105 -10.84 -8.73 -9.75
CA GLU A 105 -10.07 -9.94 -9.43
C GLU A 105 -8.85 -9.65 -8.52
N TYR A 106 -8.08 -8.60 -8.83
CA TYR A 106 -6.79 -8.33 -8.19
C TYR A 106 -6.82 -7.13 -7.24
N GLY A 107 -7.94 -6.43 -7.11
CA GLY A 107 -8.08 -5.24 -6.30
C GLY A 107 -7.83 -5.48 -4.81
N TRP A 108 -7.09 -4.55 -4.20
CA TRP A 108 -6.93 -4.44 -2.75
C TRP A 108 -7.36 -3.04 -2.32
N PHE A 109 -8.54 -2.98 -1.70
CA PHE A 109 -9.22 -1.73 -1.32
C PHE A 109 -9.80 -1.79 0.11
N PRO A 110 -8.97 -2.03 1.14
CA PRO A 110 -9.47 -2.04 2.51
C PRO A 110 -9.91 -0.64 2.95
N ARG A 111 -10.77 -0.57 3.98
CA ARG A 111 -11.20 0.73 4.55
C ARG A 111 -10.15 1.34 5.47
N VAL A 112 -9.33 0.51 6.10
CA VAL A 112 -8.23 0.88 7.00
C VAL A 112 -7.03 -0.02 6.71
N LEU A 113 -5.82 0.42 7.06
CA LEU A 113 -4.65 -0.44 6.93
C LEU A 113 -4.76 -1.63 7.90
N PRO A 114 -4.39 -2.86 7.49
CA PRO A 114 -4.30 -4.00 8.40
C PRO A 114 -3.53 -3.72 9.69
N SER A 115 -2.43 -2.96 9.61
CA SER A 115 -1.65 -2.55 10.79
C SER A 115 -2.44 -1.70 11.80
N GLU A 116 -3.36 -0.86 11.33
CA GLU A 116 -4.21 -0.02 12.17
C GLU A 116 -5.38 -0.82 12.77
N ALA A 117 -5.94 -1.76 12.02
CA ALA A 117 -7.08 -2.57 12.48
C ALA A 117 -6.75 -3.45 13.70
N VAL A 118 -5.50 -3.91 13.80
CA VAL A 118 -5.02 -4.74 14.93
C VAL A 118 -4.85 -3.91 16.21
N GLY A 119 -4.72 -2.58 16.10
CA GLY A 119 -4.57 -1.68 17.25
C GLY A 119 -5.83 -1.56 18.12
N ASP A 120 -7.01 -1.75 17.53
CA ASP A 120 -8.29 -1.62 18.25
C ASP A 120 -8.70 -2.91 19.00
N GLU A 121 -8.28 -4.09 18.55
CA GLU A 121 -8.69 -5.37 19.16
C GLU A 121 -7.85 -5.79 20.39
N ALA A 122 -6.72 -5.11 20.66
CA ALA A 122 -5.85 -5.44 21.79
C ALA A 122 -6.37 -4.98 23.16
N TRP A 123 -7.43 -4.16 23.20
CA TRP A 123 -7.97 -3.58 24.45
C TRP A 123 -9.11 -4.40 25.09
N GLU A 124 -9.72 -5.36 24.38
CA GLU A 124 -10.89 -6.10 24.89
C GLU A 124 -10.57 -7.44 25.58
N SER A 125 -9.30 -7.68 25.99
CA SER A 125 -8.88 -8.95 26.63
C SER A 125 -8.38 -8.79 28.08
N SER A 126 -8.59 -7.64 28.74
CA SER A 126 -8.06 -7.41 30.10
C SER A 126 -9.09 -7.15 31.19
N THR A 127 -10.37 -7.44 30.97
CA THR A 127 -11.38 -7.37 32.04
C THR A 127 -12.13 -8.69 32.18
N GLY A 128 -11.72 -9.49 33.16
CA GLY A 128 -12.49 -10.64 33.60
C GLY A 128 -11.66 -11.62 34.42
N GLU A 129 -11.66 -11.41 35.74
CA GLU A 129 -11.58 -12.39 36.84
C GLU A 129 -10.75 -11.83 38.02
N GLU A 130 -11.38 -10.96 38.82
CA GLU A 130 -10.99 -10.81 40.23
C GLU A 130 -11.93 -11.72 41.04
N GLU A 131 -11.40 -12.87 41.48
CA GLU A 131 -12.04 -13.73 42.45
C GLU A 131 -12.12 -13.03 43.81
N GLU A 132 -13.31 -13.08 44.41
CA GLU A 132 -13.57 -12.74 45.80
C GLU A 132 -12.76 -13.66 46.73
N GLY A 133 -11.96 -13.08 47.63
CA GLY A 133 -11.17 -13.83 48.60
C GLY A 133 -10.90 -13.02 49.88
N GLU A 134 -11.78 -13.25 50.87
CA GLU A 134 -11.68 -13.03 52.33
C GLU A 134 -11.56 -11.61 52.93
#